data_AF-A0A9X5YVG1-F1
#
_entry.id   AF-A0A9X5YVG1-F1
#
_cell.length_a   1.000
_cell.length_b   1.000
_cell.length_c   1.000
_cell.angle_alpha   90.00
_cell.angle_beta   90.00
_cell.angle_gamma   90.00
#
_symmetry.space_group_name_H-M   'P 1'
#
loop_
_entity.id
_entity.type
_entity.pdbx_description
1 polymer ?
#
loop_
_entity_poly.entity_id
_entity_poly.type
_entity_poly.pdbx_seq_one_letter_code
_entity_poly.pdbx_strand_id
1 'polypeptide(L)'
;MVWNAMLPALWKATRDRLESAVAAAVRLTVAGLRRLVRVSFVKVAEMQRRGLVHLHVVIRVDGRDSSGDVVAAPGWAYGDLSADCLRVVVASVAVDAPDPAAVALLDSSGALPAAASPDGWAVRWGGQMDIRRIRLGSETDAVKVGNYLAKYLTKSVTDSGALDAPVRSPRQLARLGLRGHARRLVETCWRLGSDRAFTEALDCAADRPAGRTAGLIRWSHSYGFGGEWPTSWPAEPPGPATGSDVVWFSRVMRRSGGGLVSGSSLGA
;
A
#
# COMPACT_ATOMS: atom_id res chain seq x y z
N MET A 1 1.08 -5.11 -11.04
CA MET A 1 2.55 -5.00 -10.86
C MET A 1 3.03 -3.60 -10.52
N VAL A 2 2.93 -2.58 -11.40
CA VAL A 2 3.49 -1.24 -11.11
C VAL A 2 2.96 -0.65 -9.81
N TRP A 3 1.64 -0.75 -9.59
CA TRP A 3 1.05 -0.34 -8.32
C TRP A 3 1.62 -1.08 -7.10
N ASN A 4 1.80 -2.41 -7.19
CA ASN A 4 2.39 -3.20 -6.10
C ASN A 4 3.83 -2.75 -5.81
N ALA A 5 4.59 -2.42 -6.84
CA ALA A 5 5.96 -1.91 -6.72
C ALA A 5 6.02 -0.50 -6.12
N MET A 6 5.02 0.34 -6.42
CA MET A 6 4.89 1.71 -5.91
C MET A 6 4.24 1.79 -4.52
N LEU A 7 3.78 0.66 -3.97
CA LEU A 7 3.06 0.64 -2.70
C LEU A 7 3.87 1.23 -1.52
N PRO A 8 5.19 0.99 -1.37
CA PRO A 8 6.01 1.64 -0.34
C PRO A 8 6.03 3.18 -0.47
N ALA A 9 6.19 3.70 -1.69
CA ALA A 9 6.19 5.14 -1.96
C ALA A 9 4.80 5.76 -1.70
N LEU A 10 3.73 5.11 -2.15
CA LEU A 10 2.36 5.53 -1.86
C LEU A 10 2.08 5.56 -0.35
N TRP A 11 2.53 4.54 0.39
CA TRP A 11 2.40 4.51 1.84
C TRP A 11 3.17 5.64 2.52
N LYS A 12 4.43 5.88 2.12
CA LYS A 12 5.24 7.00 2.64
C LYS A 12 4.52 8.33 2.42
N ALA A 13 4.07 8.59 1.20
CA ALA A 13 3.30 9.80 0.88
C ALA A 13 2.01 9.92 1.70
N THR A 14 1.35 8.80 1.98
CA THR A 14 0.14 8.75 2.83
C THR A 14 0.46 9.13 4.27
N ARG A 15 1.51 8.55 4.86
CA ARG A 15 1.94 8.87 6.22
C ARG A 15 2.36 10.33 6.36
N ASP A 16 3.17 10.82 5.43
CA ASP A 16 3.70 12.19 5.48
C ASP A 16 2.54 13.22 5.34
N ARG A 17 1.54 12.92 4.48
CA ARG A 17 0.31 13.73 4.36
C ARG A 17 -0.61 13.59 5.56
N LEU A 18 -0.70 12.42 6.20
CA LEU A 18 -1.47 12.25 7.44
C LEU A 18 -0.92 13.13 8.56
N GLU A 19 0.40 13.12 8.79
CA GLU A 19 1.02 13.99 9.79
C GLU A 19 0.77 15.47 9.48
N SER A 20 0.87 15.86 8.21
CA SER A 20 0.57 17.22 7.76
C SER A 20 -0.89 17.60 8.00
N ALA A 21 -1.83 16.70 7.69
CA ALA A 21 -3.26 16.94 7.85
C ALA A 21 -3.66 17.06 9.32
N VAL A 22 -3.13 16.18 10.19
CA VAL A 22 -3.37 16.25 11.63
C VAL A 22 -2.77 17.55 12.21
N ALA A 23 -1.52 17.89 11.85
CA ALA A 23 -0.88 19.12 12.31
C ALA A 23 -1.70 20.36 11.92
N ALA A 24 -2.17 20.44 10.66
CA ALA A 24 -3.00 21.54 10.18
C ALA A 24 -4.33 21.63 10.95
N ALA A 25 -4.99 20.50 11.20
CA ALA A 25 -6.27 20.47 11.91
C ALA A 25 -6.18 21.00 13.35
N VAL A 26 -5.01 20.88 13.99
CA VAL A 26 -4.74 21.41 15.34
C VAL A 26 -3.88 22.67 15.34
N ARG A 27 -3.70 23.31 14.17
CA ARG A 27 -2.95 24.56 14.00
C ARG A 27 -1.49 24.49 14.48
N LEU A 28 -0.85 23.34 14.28
CA LEU A 28 0.56 23.12 14.56
C LEU A 28 1.36 22.98 13.26
N THR A 29 2.67 23.18 13.36
CA THR A 29 3.61 22.67 12.36
C THR A 29 3.79 21.17 12.56
N VAL A 30 4.23 20.43 11.53
CA VAL A 30 4.57 19.00 11.66
C VAL A 30 5.63 18.76 12.75
N ALA A 31 6.60 19.67 12.88
CA ALA A 31 7.58 19.63 13.95
C ALA A 31 6.94 19.84 15.34
N GLY A 32 5.97 20.74 15.45
CA GLY A 32 5.18 20.93 16.67
C GLY A 32 4.36 19.69 17.02
N LEU A 33 3.70 19.08 16.05
CA LEU A 33 2.95 17.84 16.23
C LEU A 33 3.85 16.73 16.78
N ARG A 34 5.02 16.50 16.16
CA ARG A 34 5.97 15.46 16.58
C ARG A 34 6.55 15.63 17.99
N ARG A 35 6.52 16.85 18.54
CA ARG A 35 6.88 17.11 19.94
C ARG A 35 5.80 16.70 20.93
N LEU A 36 4.53 16.71 20.50
CA LEU A 36 3.39 16.42 21.38
C LEU A 36 2.88 15.00 21.25
N VAL A 37 3.04 14.38 20.07
CA VAL A 37 2.54 13.03 19.80
C VAL A 37 3.51 12.20 18.98
N ARG A 38 3.44 10.88 19.17
CA ARG A 38 4.04 9.87 18.32
C ARG A 38 2.94 9.20 17.51
N VAL A 39 3.08 9.20 16.18
CA VAL A 39 2.26 8.35 15.30
C VAL A 39 3.04 7.08 14.98
N SER A 40 2.54 5.94 15.46
CA SER A 40 3.10 4.62 15.21
C SER A 40 2.16 3.80 14.35
N PHE A 41 2.69 2.84 13.58
CA PHE A 41 1.85 1.96 12.77
C PHE A 41 2.41 0.55 12.66
N VAL A 42 1.50 -0.41 12.56
CA VAL A 42 1.75 -1.77 12.09
C VAL A 42 0.94 -1.98 10.83
N LYS A 43 1.54 -2.63 9.83
CA LYS A 43 0.85 -2.93 8.59
C LYS A 43 1.17 -4.32 8.09
N VAL A 44 0.18 -4.92 7.42
CA VAL A 44 0.26 -6.25 6.83
C VAL A 44 -0.18 -6.14 5.39
N ALA A 45 0.63 -6.68 4.48
CA ALA A 45 0.31 -6.76 3.06
C ALA A 45 -0.23 -8.16 2.76
N GLU A 46 -1.52 -8.26 2.47
CA GLU A 46 -2.17 -9.48 2.01
C GLU A 46 -2.34 -9.39 0.48
N MET A 47 -1.67 -10.24 -0.28
CA MET A 47 -1.95 -10.30 -1.71
C MET A 47 -3.38 -10.84 -1.95
N GLN A 48 -4.12 -10.29 -2.91
CA GLN A 48 -5.46 -10.80 -3.26
C GLN A 48 -5.36 -11.82 -4.39
N ARG A 49 -6.39 -12.64 -4.60
CA ARG A 49 -6.46 -13.61 -5.71
C ARG A 49 -6.16 -13.01 -7.09
N ARG A 50 -6.47 -11.73 -7.28
CA ARG A 50 -6.20 -10.97 -8.50
C ARG A 50 -4.78 -10.40 -8.61
N GLY A 51 -3.90 -10.69 -7.66
CA GLY A 51 -2.49 -10.26 -7.64
C GLY A 51 -2.26 -8.79 -7.28
N LEU A 52 -3.22 -8.17 -6.59
CA LEU A 52 -3.07 -6.83 -6.02
C LEU A 52 -2.89 -6.94 -4.52
N VAL A 53 -1.92 -6.18 -3.97
CA VAL A 53 -1.74 -6.10 -2.52
C VAL A 53 -2.94 -5.41 -1.86
N HIS A 54 -3.38 -5.97 -0.77
CA HIS A 54 -4.36 -5.46 0.15
C HIS A 54 -3.64 -5.09 1.45
N LEU A 55 -3.59 -3.80 1.77
CA LEU A 55 -2.89 -3.33 2.95
C LEU A 55 -3.84 -3.23 4.13
N HIS A 56 -3.55 -3.96 5.20
CA HIS A 56 -4.16 -3.79 6.51
C HIS A 56 -3.24 -2.93 7.37
N VAL A 57 -3.74 -1.87 7.99
CA VAL A 57 -2.92 -1.01 8.87
C VAL A 57 -3.62 -0.75 10.17
N VAL A 58 -2.85 -0.73 11.26
CA VAL A 58 -3.19 -0.25 12.59
C VAL A 58 -2.31 0.96 12.85
N ILE A 59 -2.90 2.13 13.04
CA ILE A 59 -2.22 3.38 13.38
C ILE A 59 -2.53 3.72 14.83
N ARG A 60 -1.51 3.94 15.67
CA ARG A 60 -1.64 4.37 17.06
C ARG A 60 -1.08 5.77 17.22
N VAL A 61 -1.74 6.59 18.02
CA VAL A 61 -1.28 7.93 18.41
C VAL A 61 -1.04 7.94 19.92
N ASP A 62 0.21 8.18 20.32
CA ASP A 62 0.61 8.26 21.71
C ASP A 62 1.03 9.71 22.04
N GLY A 63 0.76 10.19 23.27
CA GLY A 63 1.28 11.48 23.73
C GLY A 63 2.78 11.43 24.00
N ARG A 64 3.45 12.58 23.94
CA ARG A 64 4.84 12.77 24.35
C ARG A 64 4.97 13.96 25.29
N ASP A 65 5.76 13.78 26.35
CA ASP A 65 6.20 14.90 27.20
C ASP A 65 7.51 15.52 26.68
N SER A 66 8.03 16.50 27.42
CA SER A 66 9.29 17.20 27.07
C SER A 66 10.53 16.31 27.12
N SER A 67 10.51 15.23 27.91
CA SER A 67 11.59 14.24 28.00
C SER A 67 11.55 13.25 26.83
N GLY A 68 10.42 13.21 26.12
CA GLY A 68 10.16 12.30 25.01
C GLY A 68 9.51 10.99 25.43
N ASP A 69 9.13 10.86 26.70
CA ASP A 69 8.47 9.66 27.22
C ASP A 69 7.02 9.58 26.74
N VAL A 70 6.51 8.34 26.65
CA VAL A 70 5.14 8.09 26.22
C VAL A 70 4.19 8.44 27.35
N VAL A 71 3.28 9.37 27.09
CA VAL A 71 2.23 9.80 28.02
C VAL A 71 0.85 9.70 27.37
N ALA A 72 -0.20 9.98 28.14
CA ALA A 72 -1.55 10.04 27.61
C ALA A 72 -1.63 11.02 26.44
N ALA A 73 -2.29 10.61 25.35
CA ALA A 73 -2.46 11.45 24.18
C ALA A 73 -3.30 12.70 24.54
N PRO A 74 -2.99 13.87 23.95
CA PRO A 74 -3.81 15.06 24.11
C PRO A 74 -5.28 14.82 23.73
N GLY A 75 -6.21 15.56 24.34
CA GLY A 75 -7.65 15.36 24.11
C GLY A 75 -8.12 15.56 22.66
N TRP A 76 -7.34 16.21 21.81
CA TRP A 76 -7.61 16.32 20.37
C TRP A 76 -7.03 15.16 19.56
N ALA A 77 -6.07 14.42 20.12
CA ALA A 77 -5.31 13.37 19.43
C ALA A 77 -6.03 12.02 19.40
N TYR A 78 -7.25 11.97 19.94
CA TYR A 78 -8.10 10.79 19.86
C TYR A 78 -8.39 10.39 18.41
N GLY A 79 -8.72 9.11 18.23
CA GLY A 79 -8.75 8.42 16.94
C GLY A 79 -9.69 9.02 15.89
N ASP A 80 -10.69 9.82 16.26
CA ASP A 80 -11.66 10.39 15.31
C ASP A 80 -11.00 11.44 14.40
N LEU A 81 -10.21 12.37 14.97
CA LEU A 81 -9.47 13.35 14.18
C LEU A 81 -8.52 12.66 13.21
N SER A 82 -7.76 11.68 13.70
CA SER A 82 -6.81 10.95 12.87
C SER A 82 -7.51 10.11 11.79
N ALA A 83 -8.66 9.51 12.09
CA ALA A 83 -9.47 8.77 11.13
C ALA A 83 -10.05 9.70 10.05
N ASP A 84 -10.54 10.88 10.44
CA ASP A 84 -11.07 11.89 9.51
C ASP A 84 -9.98 12.40 8.58
N CYS A 85 -8.83 12.82 9.13
CA CYS A 85 -7.66 13.19 8.35
C CYS A 85 -7.21 12.07 7.42
N LEU A 86 -7.18 10.82 7.90
CA LEU A 86 -6.81 9.68 7.08
C LEU A 86 -7.75 9.51 5.90
N ARG A 87 -9.08 9.61 6.08
CA ARG A 87 -10.09 9.53 4.99
C ARG A 87 -9.87 10.57 3.91
N VAL A 88 -9.50 11.80 4.28
CA VAL A 88 -9.19 12.87 3.31
C VAL A 88 -7.89 12.57 2.57
N VAL A 89 -6.84 12.17 3.30
CA VAL A 89 -5.51 11.94 2.74
C VAL A 89 -5.50 10.79 1.75
N VAL A 90 -6.06 9.64 2.12
CA VAL A 90 -6.15 8.45 1.26
C VAL A 90 -7.02 8.63 0.02
N ALA A 91 -7.98 9.57 0.05
CA ALA A 91 -8.80 9.91 -1.11
C ALA A 91 -8.07 10.81 -2.11
N SER A 92 -7.07 11.58 -1.65
CA SER A 92 -6.38 12.60 -2.44
C SER A 92 -4.96 12.23 -2.84
N VAL A 93 -4.26 11.43 -2.04
CA VAL A 93 -2.85 11.10 -2.26
C VAL A 93 -2.64 10.37 -3.58
N ALA A 94 -1.68 10.87 -4.34
CA ALA A 94 -1.19 10.30 -5.58
C ALA A 94 0.33 10.38 -5.57
N VAL A 95 0.96 9.39 -6.21
CA VAL A 95 2.40 9.35 -6.48
C VAL A 95 2.57 9.07 -7.95
N ASP A 96 3.32 9.92 -8.65
CA ASP A 96 3.62 9.73 -10.06
C ASP A 96 4.44 8.46 -10.27
N ALA A 97 4.24 7.81 -11.41
CA ALA A 97 4.91 6.58 -11.78
C ALA A 97 4.98 6.48 -13.31
N PRO A 98 5.94 5.71 -13.86
CA PRO A 98 5.98 5.51 -15.30
C PRO A 98 4.74 4.75 -15.78
N ASP A 99 4.19 5.17 -16.91
CA ASP A 99 3.04 4.51 -17.53
C ASP A 99 3.48 3.15 -18.08
N PRO A 100 2.93 2.00 -17.59
CA PRO A 100 3.25 0.71 -18.17
C PRO A 100 2.88 0.59 -19.65
N ALA A 101 1.97 1.42 -20.17
CA ALA A 101 1.64 1.46 -21.59
C ALA A 101 2.77 2.03 -22.47
N ALA A 102 3.71 2.78 -21.88
CA ALA A 102 4.89 3.30 -22.59
C ALA A 102 5.84 2.17 -23.04
N VAL A 103 5.86 1.05 -22.31
CA VAL A 103 6.52 -0.17 -22.75
C VAL A 103 5.50 -0.95 -23.55
N ALA A 104 5.54 -0.88 -24.88
CA ALA A 104 4.58 -1.54 -25.78
C ALA A 104 4.12 -2.93 -25.28
N LEU A 105 2.98 -2.98 -24.58
CA LEU A 105 2.51 -4.18 -23.90
C LEU A 105 1.65 -5.02 -24.84
N LEU A 106 2.15 -5.50 -25.98
CA LEU A 106 1.34 -6.34 -26.91
C LEU A 106 0.48 -7.34 -26.14
N ASP A 107 -0.84 -7.21 -26.23
CA ASP A 107 -1.74 -8.19 -25.62
C ASP A 107 -1.71 -9.50 -26.42
N SER A 108 -2.46 -10.50 -25.97
CA SER A 108 -2.53 -11.82 -26.63
C SER A 108 -3.04 -11.76 -28.08
N SER A 109 -3.62 -10.63 -28.49
CA SER A 109 -4.13 -10.36 -29.84
C SER A 109 -3.19 -9.48 -30.69
N GLY A 110 -2.04 -9.05 -30.15
CA GLY A 110 -1.12 -8.15 -30.84
C GLY A 110 -1.56 -6.67 -30.82
N ALA A 111 -2.61 -6.32 -30.08
CA ALA A 111 -3.02 -4.95 -29.90
C ALA A 111 -2.15 -4.28 -28.82
N LEU A 112 -1.67 -3.07 -29.09
CA LEU A 112 -1.03 -2.21 -28.09
C LEU A 112 -2.10 -1.77 -27.07
N PRO A 113 -2.00 -2.13 -25.79
CA PRO A 113 -3.06 -1.86 -24.84
C PRO A 113 -2.91 -0.42 -24.36
N ALA A 114 -3.80 0.45 -24.86
CA ALA A 114 -3.90 1.87 -24.55
C ALA A 114 -2.65 2.70 -24.91
N ALA A 115 -2.86 3.84 -25.57
CA ALA A 115 -1.80 4.82 -25.72
C ALA A 115 -1.34 5.29 -24.33
N ALA A 116 -0.03 5.55 -24.19
CA ALA A 116 0.50 6.16 -22.97
C ALA A 116 -0.21 7.49 -22.70
N SER A 117 -0.51 7.76 -21.43
CA SER A 117 -1.14 9.00 -21.01
C SER A 117 -0.16 10.18 -21.21
N PRO A 118 -0.52 11.22 -21.99
CA PRO A 118 0.31 12.42 -22.12
C PRO A 118 0.40 13.21 -20.81
N ASP A 119 -0.60 13.07 -19.94
CA ASP A 119 -0.68 13.76 -18.64
C ASP A 119 0.11 13.05 -17.53
N GLY A 120 0.88 12.03 -17.88
CA GLY A 120 1.55 11.14 -16.94
C GLY A 120 0.62 10.09 -16.34
N TRP A 121 1.20 9.23 -15.51
CA TRP A 121 0.50 8.13 -14.86
C TRP A 121 0.74 8.18 -13.34
N ALA A 122 -0.32 8.13 -12.55
CA ALA A 122 -0.23 8.26 -11.10
C ALA A 122 -0.83 7.04 -10.39
N VAL A 123 -0.12 6.59 -9.36
CA VAL A 123 -0.58 5.57 -8.43
C VAL A 123 -1.36 6.23 -7.30
N ARG A 124 -2.59 5.76 -7.12
CA ARG A 124 -3.49 6.21 -6.06
C ARG A 124 -4.02 5.02 -5.27
N TRP A 125 -4.61 5.31 -4.11
CA TRP A 125 -5.45 4.32 -3.45
C TRP A 125 -6.77 4.13 -4.22
N GLY A 126 -7.37 2.94 -4.10
CA GLY A 126 -8.56 2.47 -4.84
C GLY A 126 -9.89 3.19 -4.56
N GLY A 127 -10.99 2.45 -4.36
CA GLY A 127 -12.29 2.96 -3.87
C GLY A 127 -12.77 2.29 -2.58
N GLN A 128 -12.36 1.04 -2.38
CA GLN A 128 -12.81 0.20 -1.28
C GLN A 128 -11.99 0.51 -0.04
N MET A 129 -12.60 1.16 0.94
CA MET A 129 -11.95 1.61 2.15
C MET A 129 -12.80 1.27 3.34
N ASP A 130 -12.16 0.80 4.39
CA ASP A 130 -12.82 0.68 5.67
C ASP A 130 -11.87 1.25 6.73
N ILE A 131 -12.31 2.37 7.32
CA ILE A 131 -11.57 3.13 8.33
C ILE A 131 -12.42 3.17 9.59
N ARG A 132 -11.94 2.46 10.61
CA ARG A 132 -12.63 2.31 11.89
C ARG A 132 -11.72 2.73 13.03
N ARG A 133 -12.31 3.45 13.97
CA ARG A 133 -11.70 3.67 15.27
C ARG A 133 -11.81 2.39 16.09
N ILE A 134 -10.72 2.02 16.72
CA ILE A 134 -10.64 0.97 17.73
C ILE A 134 -10.35 1.66 19.05
N ARG A 135 -11.32 1.60 19.96
CA ARG A 135 -11.15 2.07 21.34
C ARG A 135 -10.49 0.96 22.13
N LEU A 136 -9.32 1.21 22.71
CA LEU A 136 -8.69 0.30 23.65
C LEU A 136 -9.16 0.69 25.05
N GLY A 137 -10.22 0.03 25.52
CA GLY A 137 -10.77 0.24 26.87
C GLY A 137 -10.25 -0.75 27.91
N SER A 138 -9.67 -1.86 27.46
CA SER A 138 -9.18 -2.96 28.29
C SER A 138 -7.98 -3.66 27.65
N GLU A 139 -7.20 -4.40 28.44
CA GLU A 139 -6.10 -5.26 27.96
C GLU A 139 -6.60 -6.30 26.93
N THR A 140 -7.84 -6.74 27.06
CA THR A 140 -8.51 -7.66 26.12
C THR A 140 -8.71 -7.05 24.73
N ASP A 141 -8.87 -5.74 24.60
CA ASP A 141 -9.06 -5.09 23.30
C ASP A 141 -7.75 -4.97 22.51
N ALA A 142 -6.62 -4.78 23.21
CA ALA A 142 -5.29 -4.82 22.61
C ALA A 142 -4.97 -6.24 22.08
N VAL A 143 -5.32 -7.27 22.85
CA VAL A 143 -5.20 -8.68 22.42
C VAL A 143 -6.07 -8.97 21.20
N LYS A 144 -7.29 -8.41 21.11
CA LYS A 144 -8.13 -8.55 19.89
C LYS A 144 -7.49 -7.93 18.65
N VAL A 145 -6.89 -6.74 18.77
CA VAL A 145 -6.16 -6.10 17.66
C VAL A 145 -4.95 -6.95 17.25
N GLY A 146 -4.18 -7.45 18.22
CA GLY A 146 -3.06 -8.36 17.98
C GLY A 146 -3.49 -9.65 17.29
N ASN A 147 -4.52 -10.33 17.78
CA ASN A 147 -5.08 -11.54 17.18
C ASN A 147 -5.65 -11.28 15.78
N TYR A 148 -6.26 -10.11 15.57
CA TYR A 148 -6.73 -9.70 14.25
C TYR A 148 -5.58 -9.49 13.27
N LEU A 149 -4.51 -8.79 13.67
CA LEU A 149 -3.30 -8.64 12.85
C LEU A 149 -2.66 -10.00 12.56
N ALA A 150 -2.57 -10.87 13.58
CA ALA A 150 -2.01 -12.22 13.46
C ALA A 150 -2.75 -13.08 12.41
N LYS A 151 -4.06 -12.90 12.26
CA LYS A 151 -4.85 -13.56 11.21
C LYS A 151 -4.34 -13.27 9.78
N TYR A 152 -3.76 -12.10 9.55
CA TYR A 152 -3.30 -11.68 8.23
C TYR A 152 -1.78 -11.82 8.05
N LEU A 153 -1.02 -11.99 9.14
CA LEU A 153 0.43 -12.23 9.06
C LEU A 153 0.78 -13.53 8.31
N THR A 154 -0.10 -14.53 8.33
CA THR A 154 0.20 -15.88 7.83
C THR A 154 -0.46 -16.24 6.50
N LYS A 155 -1.19 -15.32 5.85
CA LYS A 155 -1.84 -15.63 4.57
C LYS A 155 -0.89 -15.45 3.39
N SER A 156 -0.25 -16.56 2.98
CA SER A 156 0.37 -16.68 1.67
C SER A 156 -0.71 -16.72 0.58
N VAL A 157 -0.37 -16.21 -0.60
CA VAL A 157 -1.37 -15.88 -1.64
C VAL A 157 -1.04 -16.52 -2.97
N THR A 158 -0.64 -17.78 -2.94
CA THR A 158 -0.81 -18.61 -4.11
C THR A 158 -1.53 -19.89 -3.73
N ASP A 159 -2.70 -20.11 -4.34
CA ASP A 159 -3.52 -21.33 -4.18
C ASP A 159 -2.75 -22.63 -4.53
N SER A 160 -1.49 -22.54 -4.99
CA SER A 160 -0.70 -23.69 -5.47
C SER A 160 0.77 -23.73 -5.00
N GLY A 161 1.23 -22.80 -4.15
CA GLY A 161 2.64 -22.70 -3.69
C GLY A 161 3.69 -22.43 -4.79
N ALA A 162 3.26 -22.37 -6.06
CA ALA A 162 4.15 -22.30 -7.22
C ALA A 162 4.96 -21.00 -7.32
N LEU A 163 4.62 -19.96 -6.54
CA LEU A 163 5.37 -18.71 -6.45
C LEU A 163 5.90 -18.44 -5.02
N ASP A 164 6.07 -19.49 -4.21
CA ASP A 164 6.67 -19.35 -2.87
C ASP A 164 8.17 -18.98 -2.95
N ALA A 165 8.78 -19.12 -4.13
CA ALA A 165 10.16 -18.75 -4.39
C ALA A 165 10.31 -17.83 -5.61
N PRO A 166 11.39 -17.03 -5.67
CA PRO A 166 11.69 -16.19 -6.83
C PRO A 166 11.71 -16.95 -8.15
N VAL A 167 11.05 -16.39 -9.15
CA VAL A 167 11.16 -16.81 -10.54
C VAL A 167 12.45 -16.21 -11.09
N ARG A 168 13.40 -17.05 -11.51
CA ARG A 168 14.74 -16.66 -11.98
C ARG A 168 14.89 -16.66 -13.49
N SER A 169 13.94 -17.19 -14.24
CA SER A 169 13.94 -17.14 -15.70
C SER A 169 12.55 -17.33 -16.33
N PRO A 170 12.32 -16.85 -17.56
CA PRO A 170 11.09 -17.17 -18.32
C PRO A 170 10.91 -18.67 -18.59
N ARG A 171 12.01 -19.43 -18.75
CA ARG A 171 11.97 -20.90 -18.88
C ARG A 171 11.46 -21.59 -17.62
N GLN A 172 11.82 -21.08 -16.44
CA GLN A 172 11.24 -21.56 -15.19
C GLN A 172 9.74 -21.28 -15.15
N LEU A 173 9.32 -20.07 -15.52
CA LEU A 173 7.91 -19.68 -15.55
C LEU A 173 7.06 -20.59 -16.43
N ALA A 174 7.55 -20.98 -17.61
CA ALA A 174 6.84 -21.88 -18.51
C ALA A 174 6.51 -23.25 -17.88
N ARG A 175 7.36 -23.72 -16.96
CA ARG A 175 7.21 -24.99 -16.22
C ARG A 175 6.35 -24.86 -14.97
N LEU A 176 6.11 -23.64 -14.48
CA LEU A 176 5.17 -23.42 -13.39
C LEU A 176 3.76 -23.58 -13.95
N GLY A 177 3.00 -24.54 -13.41
CA GLY A 177 1.59 -24.80 -13.74
C GLY A 177 0.65 -23.69 -13.25
N LEU A 178 0.99 -22.43 -13.51
CA LEU A 178 0.22 -21.27 -13.09
C LEU A 178 -1.05 -21.12 -13.93
N ARG A 179 -2.14 -20.70 -13.28
CA ARG A 179 -3.35 -20.24 -13.96
C ARG A 179 -3.03 -19.04 -14.86
N GLY A 180 -3.77 -18.89 -15.96
CA GLY A 180 -3.49 -17.88 -16.99
C GLY A 180 -3.37 -16.44 -16.47
N HIS A 181 -4.19 -16.04 -15.49
CA HIS A 181 -4.07 -14.70 -14.87
C HIS A 181 -2.77 -14.50 -14.11
N ALA A 182 -2.39 -15.43 -13.22
CA ALA A 182 -1.16 -15.35 -12.45
C ALA A 182 0.07 -15.38 -13.37
N ARG A 183 0.06 -16.25 -14.39
CA ARG A 183 1.11 -16.29 -15.42
C ARG A 183 1.29 -14.93 -16.09
N ARG A 184 0.20 -14.31 -16.58
CA ARG A 184 0.26 -12.98 -17.22
C ARG A 184 0.86 -11.92 -16.30
N LEU A 185 0.50 -11.89 -15.00
CA LEU A 185 1.08 -10.94 -14.06
C LEU A 185 2.60 -11.08 -13.93
N VAL A 186 3.09 -12.33 -13.84
CA VAL A 186 4.54 -12.61 -13.80
C VAL A 186 5.19 -12.23 -15.13
N GLU A 187 4.61 -12.61 -16.27
CA GLU A 187 5.13 -12.24 -17.60
C GLU A 187 5.20 -10.71 -17.78
N THR A 188 4.19 -9.95 -17.32
CA THR A 188 4.22 -8.49 -17.36
C THR A 188 5.32 -7.92 -16.47
N CYS A 189 5.55 -8.49 -15.28
CA CYS A 189 6.71 -8.13 -14.44
C CYS A 189 8.04 -8.30 -15.18
N TRP A 190 8.20 -9.41 -15.90
CA TRP A 190 9.40 -9.68 -16.70
C TRP A 190 9.54 -8.73 -17.88
N ARG A 191 8.45 -8.48 -18.63
CA ARG A 191 8.45 -7.53 -19.77
C ARG A 191 8.84 -6.12 -19.32
N LEU A 192 8.14 -5.57 -18.33
CA LEU A 192 8.42 -4.23 -17.81
C LEU A 192 9.79 -4.13 -17.15
N GLY A 193 10.21 -5.16 -16.41
CA GLY A 193 11.51 -5.18 -15.74
C GLY A 193 12.70 -5.44 -16.67
N SER A 194 12.47 -5.86 -17.91
CA SER A 194 13.49 -5.94 -18.95
C SER A 194 13.65 -4.63 -19.73
N ASP A 195 12.70 -3.70 -19.61
CA ASP A 195 12.83 -2.36 -20.15
C ASP A 195 13.62 -1.48 -19.17
N ARG A 196 14.79 -1.02 -19.62
CA ARG A 196 15.72 -0.24 -18.81
C ARG A 196 15.15 1.13 -18.46
N ALA A 197 14.61 1.86 -19.44
CA ALA A 197 14.10 3.22 -19.23
C ALA A 197 12.90 3.21 -18.26
N PHE A 198 12.01 2.23 -18.42
CA PHE A 198 10.88 2.02 -17.52
C PHE A 198 11.34 1.68 -16.11
N THR A 199 12.34 0.79 -15.97
CA THR A 199 12.86 0.40 -14.65
C THR A 199 13.53 1.56 -13.94
N GLU A 200 14.36 2.34 -14.64
CA GLU A 200 15.00 3.54 -14.08
C GLU A 200 13.96 4.59 -13.65
N ALA A 201 12.94 4.84 -14.48
CA ALA A 201 11.84 5.74 -14.13
C ALA A 201 11.03 5.23 -12.93
N LEU A 202 10.80 3.91 -12.84
CA LEU A 202 10.09 3.30 -11.72
C LEU A 202 10.91 3.37 -10.42
N ASP A 203 12.23 3.18 -10.52
CA ASP A 203 13.15 3.27 -9.39
C ASP A 203 13.19 4.71 -8.83
N CYS A 204 13.29 5.70 -9.72
CA CYS A 204 13.22 7.11 -9.37
C CYS A 204 11.89 7.48 -8.70
N ALA A 205 10.77 7.10 -9.32
CA ALA A 205 9.42 7.35 -8.78
C ALA A 205 9.20 6.71 -7.41
N ALA A 206 9.76 5.51 -7.18
CA ALA A 206 9.65 4.78 -5.93
C ALA A 206 10.68 5.20 -4.86
N ASP A 207 11.56 6.17 -5.17
CA ASP A 207 12.68 6.59 -4.31
C ASP A 207 13.53 5.39 -3.84
N ARG A 208 13.88 4.50 -4.79
CA ARG A 208 14.66 3.29 -4.51
C ARG A 208 15.95 3.27 -5.33
N PRO A 209 17.07 2.78 -4.77
CA PRO A 209 18.31 2.66 -5.52
C PRO A 209 18.18 1.61 -6.62
N ALA A 210 18.85 1.86 -7.75
CA ALA A 210 18.94 0.89 -8.83
C ALA A 210 19.65 -0.38 -8.35
N GLY A 211 19.04 -1.53 -8.61
CA GLY A 211 19.58 -2.85 -8.25
C GLY A 211 20.22 -3.55 -9.45
N ARG A 212 21.08 -4.55 -9.18
CA ARG A 212 21.62 -5.46 -10.22
C ARG A 212 20.52 -6.19 -11.01
N THR A 213 19.35 -6.37 -10.41
CA THR A 213 18.18 -6.95 -11.05
C THR A 213 17.01 -6.01 -10.81
N ALA A 214 16.30 -5.66 -11.88
CA ALA A 214 15.10 -4.83 -11.80
C ALA A 214 14.13 -5.38 -10.74
N GLY A 215 13.60 -4.50 -9.89
CA GLY A 215 12.71 -4.89 -8.80
C GLY A 215 11.50 -5.71 -9.28
N LEU A 216 10.94 -5.39 -10.45
CA LEU A 216 9.83 -6.13 -11.04
C LEU A 216 10.18 -7.58 -11.39
N ILE A 217 11.42 -7.85 -11.83
CA ILE A 217 11.90 -9.22 -12.09
C ILE A 217 12.19 -9.93 -10.76
N ARG A 218 12.96 -9.28 -9.88
CA ARG A 218 13.36 -9.83 -8.57
C ARG A 218 12.14 -10.28 -7.75
N TRP A 219 11.10 -9.47 -7.76
CA TRP A 219 9.87 -9.68 -7.01
C TRP A 219 8.70 -10.18 -7.87
N SER A 220 8.98 -10.76 -9.04
CA SER A 220 7.96 -11.24 -9.98
C SER A 220 7.06 -12.33 -9.39
N HIS A 221 7.60 -13.17 -8.49
CA HIS A 221 6.85 -14.17 -7.72
C HIS A 221 5.79 -13.55 -6.79
N SER A 222 5.98 -12.29 -6.38
CA SER A 222 5.02 -11.49 -5.61
C SER A 222 4.38 -10.38 -6.47
N TYR A 223 4.30 -10.58 -7.78
CA TYR A 223 3.72 -9.65 -8.76
C TYR A 223 4.27 -8.21 -8.65
N GLY A 224 5.57 -8.09 -8.37
CA GLY A 224 6.31 -6.83 -8.25
C GLY A 224 6.32 -6.22 -6.84
N PHE A 225 5.68 -6.85 -5.86
CA PHE A 225 5.72 -6.40 -4.47
C PHE A 225 7.00 -6.88 -3.76
N GLY A 226 7.81 -5.95 -3.26
CA GLY A 226 9.12 -6.24 -2.65
C GLY A 226 9.12 -6.62 -1.17
N GLY A 227 7.97 -6.54 -0.48
CA GLY A 227 7.82 -7.01 0.90
C GLY A 227 8.45 -6.15 2.00
N GLU A 228 9.48 -5.36 1.71
CA GLU A 228 10.18 -4.59 2.74
C GLU A 228 9.39 -3.35 3.17
N TRP A 229 9.19 -3.24 4.48
CA TRP A 229 8.53 -2.12 5.11
C TRP A 229 9.28 -1.68 6.37
N PRO A 230 9.55 -0.38 6.54
CA PRO A 230 9.85 0.15 7.86
C PRO A 230 8.58 0.07 8.72
N THR A 231 8.65 -0.64 9.85
CA THR A 231 7.61 -0.63 10.90
C THR A 231 8.13 0.22 12.06
N SER A 232 7.34 1.17 12.55
CA SER A 232 7.74 2.08 13.64
C SER A 232 7.11 1.73 15.00
N TRP A 233 6.64 0.49 15.15
CA TRP A 233 6.02 -0.02 16.36
C TRP A 233 7.08 -0.36 17.43
N PRO A 234 7.00 0.20 18.65
CA PRO A 234 7.89 -0.19 19.74
C PRO A 234 7.59 -1.63 20.20
N ALA A 235 8.62 -2.35 20.65
CA ALA A 235 8.49 -3.73 21.11
C ALA A 235 7.70 -3.88 22.43
N GLU A 236 7.61 -2.82 23.23
CA GLU A 236 6.89 -2.84 24.51
C GLU A 236 5.42 -2.40 24.38
N PRO A 237 4.48 -3.15 24.97
CA PRO A 237 3.15 -2.63 25.24
C PRO A 237 3.27 -1.51 26.28
N PRO A 238 2.59 -0.35 26.10
CA PRO A 238 2.55 0.65 27.14
C PRO A 238 1.93 0.05 28.41
N GLY A 239 2.46 0.43 29.58
CA GLY A 239 1.84 0.11 30.86
C GLY A 239 0.39 0.61 30.94
N PRO A 240 -0.36 0.29 32.02
CA PRO A 240 -1.76 0.62 32.16
C PRO A 240 -1.97 2.14 32.31
N ALA A 241 -1.92 2.86 31.19
CA ALA A 241 -2.24 4.27 31.07
C ALA A 241 -3.21 4.44 29.91
N THR A 242 -4.41 4.84 30.32
CA THR A 242 -5.62 5.19 29.57
C THR A 242 -5.39 5.99 28.29
N GLY A 243 -5.98 5.54 27.17
CA GLY A 243 -6.31 6.41 26.04
C GLY A 243 -5.53 6.24 24.74
N SER A 244 -5.06 5.04 24.40
CA SER A 244 -4.54 4.78 23.05
C SER A 244 -5.69 4.43 22.09
N ASP A 245 -5.85 5.24 21.05
CA ASP A 245 -6.77 4.95 19.94
C ASP A 245 -6.02 4.38 18.76
N VAL A 246 -6.65 3.39 18.13
CA VAL A 246 -6.14 2.78 16.91
C VAL A 246 -7.06 3.07 15.72
N VAL A 247 -6.48 3.47 14.59
CA VAL A 247 -7.20 3.58 13.31
C VAL A 247 -6.86 2.39 12.44
N TRP A 248 -7.88 1.67 11.98
CA TRP A 248 -7.75 0.56 11.04
C TRP A 248 -7.92 1.01 9.58
N PHE A 249 -7.25 0.33 8.65
CA PHE A 249 -7.32 0.58 7.21
C PHE A 249 -7.25 -0.73 6.42
N SER A 250 -8.03 -0.87 5.34
CA SER A 250 -8.05 -2.01 4.42
C SER A 250 -8.44 -1.55 3.00
N ARG A 251 -7.70 -1.94 1.94
CA ARG A 251 -8.03 -1.56 0.54
C ARG A 251 -7.68 -2.51 -0.62
N VAL A 252 -8.57 -2.45 -1.63
CA VAL A 252 -8.56 -3.08 -2.95
C VAL A 252 -8.84 -2.00 -4.06
N MET A 253 -8.17 -2.06 -5.23
CA MET A 253 -8.08 -0.95 -6.23
C MET A 253 -8.82 -1.14 -7.59
N ARG A 254 -9.06 -0.03 -8.33
CA ARG A 254 -9.57 0.10 -9.72
C ARG A 254 -8.74 1.15 -10.50
N ARG A 255 -8.61 0.97 -11.82
CA ARG A 255 -7.98 1.89 -12.80
C ARG A 255 -8.75 3.22 -12.90
N SER A 256 -8.05 4.35 -12.92
CA SER A 256 -8.55 5.63 -13.44
C SER A 256 -8.25 5.71 -14.94
N GLY A 257 -9.27 5.91 -15.77
CA GLY A 257 -9.15 6.06 -17.22
C GLY A 257 -9.88 4.97 -18.01
N GLY A 258 -11.13 5.28 -18.39
CA GLY A 258 -12.01 4.45 -19.21
C GLY A 258 -13.45 4.92 -19.02
N GLY A 259 -13.92 5.81 -19.88
CA GLY A 259 -15.26 6.38 -19.84
C GLY A 259 -16.34 5.29 -19.81
N LEU A 260 -17.43 5.58 -19.09
CA LEU A 260 -18.69 4.87 -19.26
C LEU A 260 -19.12 5.00 -20.72
N VAL A 261 -19.02 3.93 -21.49
CA VAL A 261 -19.88 3.79 -22.66
C VAL A 261 -21.27 3.49 -22.12
N SER A 262 -22.11 4.51 -22.11
CA SER A 262 -23.55 4.39 -21.94
C SER A 262 -24.10 3.60 -23.13
N GLY A 263 -24.43 2.33 -22.91
CA GLY A 263 -25.30 1.58 -23.81
C GLY A 263 -26.75 1.89 -23.44
N SER A 264 -27.32 2.91 -24.09
CA SER A 264 -28.75 3.18 -24.07
C SER A 264 -29.51 2.06 -24.78
N SER A 265 -30.62 1.64 -24.17
CA SER A 265 -31.87 1.16 -24.77
C SER A 265 -31.85 0.67 -26.22
N LEU A 266 -32.35 -0.55 -26.43
CA LEU A 266 -33.38 -0.82 -27.45
C LEU A 266 -34.18 -2.05 -26.98
N GLY A 267 -35.45 -1.82 -26.67
CA GLY A 267 -36.45 -2.87 -26.62
C GLY A 267 -37.01 -3.11 -28.02
N ALA A 268 -37.30 -4.38 -28.30
CA ALA A 268 -38.47 -4.89 -29.01
C ALA A 268 -38.52 -6.39 -28.70
#